data_AF-A0AAP8LA67-F1
#
_entry.id   AF-A0AAP8LA67-F1
#
_cell.length_a   1.000
_cell.length_b   1.000
_cell.length_c   1.000
_cell.angle_alpha   90.00
_cell.angle_beta   90.00
_cell.angle_gamma   90.00
#
_symmetry.space_group_name_H-M   'P 1'
#
loop_
_entity.id
_entity.type
_entity.pdbx_description
1 polymer ?
#
loop_
_entity_poly.entity_id
_entity_poly.type
_entity_poly.pdbx_seq_one_letter_code
_entity_poly.pdbx_strand_id
1 'polypeptide(L)'
;DYYDAARWRGKWEWDGGAFMNQASHYVDLLDWLVGPVESVYAYTATLARRIEAEDTGVAAIRWRHGAMGSINVTMLTYPQNLEGSITILGEKG
;
A
#
# COMPACT_ATOMS: atom_id res chain seq x y z
N ASP A 1 13.88 -16.24 2.73
CA ASP A 1 12.80 -15.22 2.71
C ASP A 1 12.24 -15.01 1.31
N TYR A 2 11.01 -14.47 1.23
CA TYR A 2 10.25 -14.21 -0.01
C TYR A 2 11.09 -13.55 -1.11
N TYR A 3 11.81 -12.47 -0.79
CA TYR A 3 12.59 -11.70 -1.78
C TYR A 3 13.80 -12.46 -2.35
N ASP A 4 14.37 -13.40 -1.59
CA ASP A 4 15.49 -14.23 -2.06
C ASP A 4 15.03 -15.44 -2.87
N ALA A 5 13.72 -15.74 -2.89
CA ALA A 5 13.19 -16.94 -3.52
C ALA A 5 13.27 -16.90 -5.06
N ALA A 6 13.34 -15.71 -5.67
CA ALA A 6 13.53 -15.54 -7.10
C ALA A 6 14.10 -14.17 -7.44
N ARG A 7 14.99 -14.09 -8.45
CA ARG A 7 15.73 -12.87 -8.83
C ARG A 7 14.88 -11.66 -9.26
N TRP A 8 13.63 -11.89 -9.61
CA TRP A 8 12.72 -10.85 -10.06
C TRP A 8 12.00 -10.15 -8.90
N ARG A 9 11.94 -10.78 -7.71
CA ARG A 9 11.24 -10.26 -6.55
C ARG A 9 11.94 -9.03 -5.96
N GLY A 10 11.17 -8.01 -5.59
CA GLY A 10 11.66 -6.74 -5.06
C GLY A 10 12.28 -5.79 -6.09
N LYS A 11 12.11 -6.06 -7.40
CA LYS A 11 12.57 -5.17 -8.48
C LYS A 11 11.43 -4.36 -9.05
N TRP A 12 11.68 -3.11 -9.43
CA TRP A 12 10.65 -2.25 -10.05
C TRP A 12 10.10 -2.83 -11.34
N GLU A 13 10.96 -3.43 -12.16
CA GLU A 13 10.59 -3.89 -13.50
C GLU A 13 9.62 -5.09 -13.48
N TRP A 14 9.69 -5.95 -12.47
CA TRP A 14 9.02 -7.25 -12.49
C TRP A 14 8.09 -7.53 -11.31
N ASP A 15 8.29 -6.84 -10.19
CA ASP A 15 7.57 -7.13 -8.93
C ASP A 15 6.86 -5.91 -8.36
N GLY A 16 7.59 -4.79 -8.28
CA GLY A 16 7.21 -3.67 -7.42
C GLY A 16 7.45 -3.97 -5.94
N GLY A 17 6.94 -3.11 -5.07
CA GLY A 17 7.14 -3.21 -3.63
C GLY A 17 5.85 -3.46 -2.85
N ALA A 18 5.83 -2.94 -1.62
CA ALA A 18 4.74 -3.06 -0.67
C ALA A 18 3.36 -2.75 -1.27
N PHE A 19 3.22 -1.64 -2.01
CA PHE A 19 1.94 -1.25 -2.59
C PHE A 19 1.58 -2.05 -3.83
N MET A 20 2.50 -2.18 -4.78
CA MET A 20 2.22 -2.76 -6.09
C MET A 20 2.02 -4.27 -6.04
N ASN A 21 2.67 -4.96 -5.10
CA ASN A 21 2.53 -6.40 -4.94
C ASN A 21 1.74 -6.74 -3.69
N GLN A 22 2.34 -6.58 -2.51
CA GLN A 22 1.83 -7.24 -1.30
C GLN A 22 0.47 -6.67 -0.84
N ALA A 23 0.27 -5.35 -0.98
CA ALA A 23 -0.95 -4.65 -0.62
C ALA A 23 -1.81 -4.23 -1.83
N SER A 24 -1.55 -4.77 -3.02
CA SER A 24 -2.27 -4.42 -4.25
C SER A 24 -3.79 -4.54 -4.10
N HIS A 25 -4.26 -5.56 -3.41
CA HIS A 25 -5.68 -5.74 -3.12
C HIS A 25 -6.28 -4.66 -2.22
N TYR A 26 -5.49 -4.07 -1.31
CA TYR A 26 -5.95 -2.93 -0.50
C TYR A 26 -5.95 -1.62 -1.29
N VAL A 27 -5.03 -1.47 -2.25
CA VAL A 27 -5.04 -0.36 -3.21
C VAL A 27 -6.30 -0.43 -4.08
N ASP A 28 -6.69 -1.63 -4.53
CA ASP A 28 -7.91 -1.85 -5.32
C ASP A 28 -9.18 -1.39 -4.57
N LEU A 29 -9.28 -1.67 -3.26
CA LEU A 29 -10.43 -1.24 -2.44
C LEU A 29 -10.65 0.28 -2.43
N LEU A 30 -9.61 1.09 -2.64
CA LEU A 30 -9.71 2.55 -2.61
C LEU A 30 -10.62 3.08 -3.73
N ASP A 31 -10.54 2.49 -4.92
CA ASP A 31 -11.42 2.86 -6.04
C ASP A 31 -12.69 2.01 -6.03
N TRP A 32 -12.56 0.69 -5.78
CA TRP A 32 -13.68 -0.24 -5.87
C TRP A 32 -14.78 0.01 -4.83
N LEU A 33 -14.43 0.36 -3.59
CA LEU A 33 -15.41 0.63 -2.52
C LEU A 33 -15.76 2.13 -2.39
N VAL A 34 -14.77 3.02 -2.44
CA VAL A 34 -14.97 4.45 -2.13
C VAL A 34 -15.25 5.28 -3.39
N GLY A 35 -14.81 4.81 -4.55
CA GLY A 35 -15.04 5.42 -5.85
C GLY A 35 -13.85 6.21 -6.40
N PRO A 36 -14.09 7.08 -7.40
CA PRO A 36 -13.02 7.70 -8.17
C PRO A 36 -12.08 8.61 -7.36
N VAL A 37 -10.79 8.29 -7.39
CA VAL A 37 -9.73 9.11 -6.80
C VAL A 37 -9.47 10.37 -7.65
N GLU A 38 -9.23 11.49 -6.97
CA GLU A 38 -8.84 12.77 -7.59
C GLU A 38 -7.33 12.98 -7.55
N SER A 39 -6.70 12.77 -6.38
CA SER A 39 -5.26 13.00 -6.21
C SER A 39 -4.68 12.17 -5.06
N VAL A 40 -3.40 11.83 -5.17
CA VAL A 40 -2.63 11.09 -4.17
C VAL A 40 -1.30 11.80 -3.90
N TYR A 41 -0.89 11.84 -2.64
CA TYR A 41 0.48 12.18 -2.23
C TYR A 41 1.05 11.02 -1.43
N ALA A 42 2.24 10.55 -1.78
CA ALA A 42 2.82 9.35 -1.18
C ALA A 42 4.29 9.54 -0.80
N TYR A 43 4.70 8.84 0.25
CA TYR A 43 6.09 8.61 0.61
C TYR A 43 6.34 7.10 0.65
N THR A 44 7.40 6.66 -0.01
CA THR A 44 7.82 5.26 -0.06
C THR A 44 9.30 5.16 0.26
N ALA A 45 9.70 4.09 0.93
CA ALA A 45 11.09 3.84 1.28
C ALA A 45 11.39 2.34 1.37
N THR A 46 12.66 2.02 1.18
CA THR A 46 13.23 0.71 1.52
C THR A 46 13.98 0.89 2.84
N LEU A 47 13.36 0.51 3.96
CA LEU A 47 13.87 0.81 5.29
C LEU A 47 14.73 -0.32 5.88
N ALA A 48 14.54 -1.57 5.46
CA ALA A 48 15.31 -2.68 6.01
C ALA A 48 15.61 -3.82 5.01
N ARG A 49 14.75 -4.06 4.01
CA ARG A 49 14.98 -5.14 3.03
C ARG A 49 16.07 -4.75 2.03
N ARG A 50 16.74 -5.76 1.45
CA ARG A 50 17.76 -5.56 0.40
C ARG A 50 17.12 -5.73 -0.98
N ILE A 51 16.25 -4.79 -1.34
CA ILE A 51 15.49 -4.78 -2.59
C ILE A 51 15.54 -3.38 -3.22
N GLU A 52 15.10 -3.26 -4.47
CA GLU A 52 15.07 -1.99 -5.20
C GLU A 52 13.78 -1.21 -4.91
N ALA A 53 12.66 -1.92 -4.79
CA ALA A 53 11.35 -1.37 -4.50
C ALA A 53 11.13 -1.06 -3.01
N GLU A 54 10.00 -0.43 -2.68
CA GLU A 54 9.68 -0.05 -1.31
C GLU A 54 9.26 -1.25 -0.45
N ASP A 55 9.72 -1.30 0.81
CA ASP A 55 9.20 -2.23 1.82
C ASP A 55 8.22 -1.55 2.79
N THR A 56 8.14 -0.21 2.73
CA THR A 56 7.30 0.62 3.58
C THR A 56 6.82 1.85 2.82
N GLY A 57 5.56 2.23 3.00
CA GLY A 57 5.04 3.47 2.44
C GLY A 57 3.72 3.92 3.06
N VAL A 58 3.44 5.20 2.85
CA VAL A 58 2.22 5.87 3.29
C VAL A 58 1.70 6.74 2.16
N ALA A 59 0.38 6.80 1.99
CA ALA A 59 -0.23 7.66 0.99
C ALA A 59 -1.49 8.34 1.53
N ALA A 60 -1.62 9.64 1.26
CA ALA A 60 -2.82 10.43 1.50
C ALA A 60 -3.62 10.56 0.20
N ILE A 61 -4.94 10.35 0.27
CA ILE A 61 -5.83 10.25 -0.89
C ILE A 61 -6.97 11.26 -0.75
N ARG A 62 -7.30 11.94 -1.85
CA ARG A 62 -8.53 12.73 -2.00
C ARG A 62 -9.38 12.14 -3.12
N TRP A 63 -10.66 11.92 -2.85
CA TRP A 63 -11.65 11.45 -3.83
C TRP A 63 -12.39 12.62 -4.47
N ARG A 64 -12.92 12.39 -5.68
CA ARG A 64 -13.61 13.44 -6.46
C ARG A 64 -14.88 13.97 -5.80
N HIS A 65 -15.50 13.19 -4.91
CA HIS A 65 -16.66 13.59 -4.12
C HIS A 65 -16.29 14.32 -2.82
N GLY A 66 -15.00 14.54 -2.56
CA GLY A 66 -14.50 15.32 -1.43
C GLY A 66 -14.08 14.49 -0.21
N ALA A 67 -14.29 13.17 -0.20
CA ALA A 67 -13.75 12.34 0.87
C ALA A 67 -12.21 12.36 0.87
N MET A 68 -11.65 12.12 2.05
CA MET A 68 -10.21 12.05 2.29
C MET A 68 -9.88 10.82 3.13
N GLY A 69 -8.67 10.31 2.95
CA GLY A 69 -8.23 9.11 3.65
C GLY A 69 -6.74 8.85 3.47
N SER A 70 -6.28 7.76 4.05
CA SER A 70 -4.89 7.33 3.94
C SER A 70 -4.77 5.82 3.90
N ILE A 71 -3.72 5.33 3.24
CA ILE A 71 -3.30 3.94 3.29
C ILE A 71 -1.85 3.88 3.79
N ASN A 72 -1.58 2.97 4.73
CA ASN A 72 -0.26 2.76 5.33
C ASN A 72 0.11 1.28 5.20
N VAL A 73 1.29 1.00 4.68
CA VAL A 73 1.73 -0.37 4.39
C VAL A 73 3.18 -0.53 4.81
N THR A 74 3.49 -1.63 5.50
CA THR A 74 4.87 -2.05 5.74
C THR A 74 4.99 -3.58 5.76
N MET A 75 6.06 -4.09 5.16
CA MET A 75 6.47 -5.49 5.21
C MET A 75 7.47 -5.77 6.35
N LEU A 76 7.57 -4.83 7.29
CA LEU A 76 8.50 -4.84 8.42
C LEU A 76 7.80 -4.97 9.79
N THR A 77 6.51 -5.30 9.80
CA THR A 77 5.77 -5.50 11.05
C THR A 77 6.40 -6.61 11.89
N TYR A 78 6.66 -6.31 13.16
CA TYR A 78 7.22 -7.27 14.10
C TYR A 78 6.11 -7.99 14.90
N PRO A 79 6.25 -9.31 15.17
CA PRO A 79 7.19 -10.26 14.57
C PRO A 79 6.62 -10.91 13.29
N GLN A 80 5.34 -10.68 13.01
CA GLN A 80 4.55 -11.31 11.94
C GLN A 80 3.41 -10.36 11.55
N ASN A 81 2.57 -10.78 10.60
CA ASN A 81 1.40 -10.00 10.19
C ASN A 81 0.53 -9.64 11.40
N LEU A 82 0.16 -8.35 11.49
CA LEU A 82 -0.65 -7.81 12.57
C LEU A 82 -2.05 -7.41 12.08
N GLU A 83 -2.12 -6.67 10.98
CA GLU A 83 -3.35 -6.01 10.57
C GLU A 83 -3.47 -5.95 9.04
N GLY A 84 -4.72 -6.09 8.60
CA GLY A 84 -5.16 -5.77 7.25
C GLY A 84 -6.62 -5.33 7.34
N SER A 85 -6.85 -4.02 7.42
CA SER A 85 -8.15 -3.44 7.78
C SER A 85 -8.53 -2.30 6.83
N ILE A 86 -9.80 -1.94 6.84
CA ILE A 86 -10.33 -0.72 6.22
C ILE A 86 -11.34 -0.10 7.18
N THR A 87 -11.27 1.22 7.34
CA THR A 87 -12.25 1.99 8.11
C THR A 87 -12.87 3.03 7.18
N ILE A 88 -14.20 3.01 7.09
CA ILE A 88 -14.98 3.95 6.29
C ILE A 88 -15.93 4.66 7.27
N LEU A 89 -15.96 5.99 7.21
CA LEU A 89 -16.82 6.82 8.04
C LEU A 89 -17.65 7.73 7.14
N GLY A 90 -18.96 7.54 7.14
CA GLY A 90 -19.91 8.35 6.40
C GLY A 90 -20.80 9.20 7.32
N GLU A 91 -21.61 10.07 6.72
CA GLU A 91 -22.59 10.90 7.46
C GLU A 91 -23.54 10.07 8.34
N LYS A 92 -23.81 8.81 7.97
CA LYS A 92 -24.83 7.95 8.60
C LYS A 92 -24.29 6.58 9.05
N GLY A 93 -22.98 6.51 9.30
CA GLY A 93 -22.26 5.26 9.49
C GLY A 93 -21.05 5.24 8.58
#